data_AF-A0A061N646-F1
#
_entry.id   AF-A0A061N646-F1
#
_cell.length_a   1.000
_cell.length_b   1.000
_cell.length_c   1.000
_cell.angle_alpha   90.00
_cell.angle_beta   90.00
_cell.angle_gamma   90.00
#
_symmetry.space_group_name_H-M   'P 1'
#
loop_
_entity.id
_entity.type
_entity.pdbx_description
1 polymer ?
#
loop_
_entity_poly.entity_id
_entity_poly.type
_entity_poly.pdbx_seq_one_letter_code
_entity_poly.pdbx_strand_id
1 'polypeptide(L)'
;MLFGYSRYKLKKTQLSIGFIIAFIALTGFEAVLAWYVFARTGEIAAFQIIVSLFVLYALTFGFHDFKRLDRWMRKKIDADRLLTTKDYEVMARQKDPTVQAKHYLVTWMTHVAVFLSVQVLFFGLSGLDIHDSANYLTDLDWLGSESYEATPYDNQTFHSVSMIWGIILVVDTIVSATYVFQKKDKKKRGA
;
A
#
# COMPACT_ATOMS: atom_id res chain seq x y z
N MET A 1 15.80 12.21 0.77
CA MET A 1 16.54 13.44 0.36
C MET A 1 17.86 13.13 -0.36
N LEU A 2 18.80 12.38 0.24
CA LEU A 2 20.15 12.12 -0.33
C LEU A 2 20.15 11.32 -1.64
N PHE A 3 19.23 10.35 -1.77
CA PHE A 3 19.05 9.60 -3.02
C PHE A 3 18.72 10.52 -4.21
N GLY A 4 17.71 11.39 -4.06
CA GLY A 4 17.30 12.30 -5.13
C GLY A 4 18.40 13.30 -5.50
N TYR A 5 19.10 13.84 -4.50
CA TYR A 5 20.21 14.76 -4.73
C TYR A 5 21.36 14.10 -5.53
N SER A 6 21.78 12.89 -5.12
CA SER A 6 22.87 12.17 -5.79
C SER A 6 22.50 11.71 -7.20
N ARG A 7 21.27 11.22 -7.38
CA ARG A 7 20.74 10.76 -8.68
C ARG A 7 20.62 11.91 -9.67
N TYR A 8 19.96 13.00 -9.27
CA TYR A 8 19.49 14.02 -10.21
C TYR A 8 20.39 15.24 -10.30
N LYS A 9 21.00 15.69 -9.18
CA LYS A 9 21.90 16.85 -9.18
C LYS A 9 23.35 16.46 -9.48
N LEU A 10 23.85 15.41 -8.84
CA LEU A 10 25.23 14.94 -9.03
C LEU A 10 25.39 13.99 -10.24
N LYS A 11 24.29 13.50 -10.82
CA LYS A 11 24.26 12.50 -11.92
C LYS A 11 25.08 11.23 -11.63
N LYS A 12 25.39 10.94 -10.37
CA LYS A 12 26.18 9.77 -9.97
C LYS A 12 25.26 8.58 -9.72
N THR A 13 24.92 7.88 -10.80
CA THR A 13 24.05 6.69 -10.78
C THR A 13 24.52 5.61 -9.79
N GLN A 14 25.83 5.40 -9.66
CA GLN A 14 26.40 4.38 -8.76
C GLN A 14 26.12 4.68 -7.27
N LEU A 15 26.21 5.94 -6.85
CA LEU A 15 25.94 6.36 -5.47
C LEU A 15 24.46 6.20 -5.12
N SER A 16 23.59 6.51 -6.08
CA SER A 16 22.15 6.34 -5.97
C SER A 16 21.73 4.87 -5.86
N ILE A 17 22.38 3.97 -6.60
CA ILE A 17 22.19 2.52 -6.47
C ILE A 17 22.64 2.05 -5.08
N GLY A 18 23.77 2.56 -4.57
CA GLY A 18 24.25 2.27 -3.22
C GLY A 18 23.22 2.59 -2.13
N PHE A 19 22.52 3.74 -2.22
CA PHE A 19 21.44 4.08 -1.29
C PHE A 19 20.26 3.12 -1.37
N ILE A 20 19.88 2.64 -2.56
CA ILE A 20 18.81 1.65 -2.73
C ILE A 20 19.22 0.33 -2.09
N ILE A 21 20.44 -0.15 -2.35
CA ILE A 21 20.95 -1.39 -1.78
C ILE A 21 21.01 -1.29 -0.26
N ALA A 22 21.54 -0.19 0.29
CA ALA A 22 21.60 0.02 1.73
C ALA A 22 20.21 0.05 2.37
N PHE A 23 19.24 0.72 1.73
CA PHE A 23 17.85 0.73 2.19
C PHE A 23 17.26 -0.69 2.22
N ILE A 24 17.39 -1.45 1.11
CA ILE A 24 16.90 -2.83 1.05
C ILE A 24 17.59 -3.72 2.09
N ALA A 25 18.90 -3.55 2.30
CA ALA A 25 19.66 -4.33 3.29
C ALA A 25 19.20 -4.02 4.73
N LEU A 26 18.99 -2.74 5.07
CA LEU A 26 18.49 -2.34 6.38
C LEU A 26 17.06 -2.85 6.62
N THR A 27 16.19 -2.71 5.62
CA THR A 27 14.81 -3.23 5.68
C THR A 27 14.78 -4.76 5.78
N GLY A 28 15.68 -5.46 5.08
CA GLY A 28 15.85 -6.91 5.22
C GLY A 28 16.35 -7.30 6.61
N PHE A 29 17.26 -6.52 7.19
CA PHE A 29 17.74 -6.73 8.55
C PHE A 29 16.62 -6.53 9.59
N GLU A 30 15.77 -5.52 9.42
CA GLU A 30 14.56 -5.34 10.25
C GLU A 30 13.63 -6.56 10.18
N ALA A 31 13.42 -7.13 8.98
CA ALA A 31 12.61 -8.33 8.82
C ALA A 31 13.23 -9.55 9.53
N VAL A 32 14.56 -9.70 9.51
CA VAL A 32 15.25 -10.77 10.27
C VAL A 32 15.11 -10.55 11.78
N LEU A 33 15.24 -9.31 12.26
CA LEU A 33 15.02 -8.99 13.68
C LEU A 33 13.58 -9.28 14.10
N ALA A 34 12.60 -8.94 13.25
CA ALA A 34 11.20 -9.27 13.47
C ALA A 34 10.99 -10.78 13.63
N TRP A 35 11.56 -11.57 12.71
CA TRP A 35 11.53 -13.03 12.80
C TRP A 35 12.21 -13.56 14.07
N TYR A 36 13.37 -13.01 14.44
CA TYR A 36 14.10 -13.41 15.63
C TYR A 36 13.30 -13.18 16.92
N VAL A 37 12.63 -12.02 17.02
CA VAL A 37 11.76 -11.71 18.16
C VAL A 37 10.60 -12.70 18.21
N PHE A 38 9.91 -12.93 17.09
CA PHE A 38 8.82 -13.91 17.01
C PHE A 38 9.27 -15.31 17.45
N ALA A 39 10.44 -15.77 17.00
CA ALA A 39 10.99 -17.08 17.37
C ALA A 39 11.31 -17.20 18.88
N ARG A 40 11.47 -16.08 19.60
CA ARG A 40 11.78 -16.05 21.04
C ARG A 40 10.56 -15.85 21.92
N THR A 41 9.61 -15.02 21.49
CA THR A 41 8.43 -14.66 22.29
C THR A 41 7.19 -15.46 21.91
N GLY A 42 7.14 -16.01 20.69
CA GLY A 42 5.91 -16.57 20.11
C GLY A 42 4.87 -15.50 19.75
N GLU A 43 5.15 -14.23 20.02
CA GLU A 43 4.26 -13.10 19.79
C GLU A 43 4.70 -12.32 18.54
N ILE A 44 3.74 -12.00 17.68
CA ILE A 44 3.96 -11.11 16.55
C ILE A 44 3.45 -9.72 16.93
N ALA A 45 4.35 -8.75 17.00
CA ALA A 45 3.95 -7.36 17.20
C ALA A 45 3.33 -6.78 15.92
N ALA A 46 2.29 -5.96 16.04
CA ALA A 46 1.66 -5.30 14.90
C ALA A 46 2.66 -4.52 14.03
N PHE A 47 3.65 -3.87 14.66
CA PHE A 47 4.75 -3.19 13.96
C PHE A 47 5.53 -4.12 13.02
N GLN A 48 5.81 -5.36 13.43
CA GLN A 48 6.55 -6.33 12.64
C GLN A 48 5.76 -6.78 11.40
N ILE A 49 4.44 -6.95 11.54
CA ILE A 49 3.54 -7.27 10.40
C ILE A 49 3.56 -6.11 9.41
N ILE A 50 3.40 -4.88 9.90
CA ILE A 50 3.37 -3.67 9.06
C ILE A 50 4.69 -3.52 8.29
N VAL A 51 5.84 -3.62 8.97
CA VAL A 51 7.15 -3.56 8.32
C VAL A 51 7.30 -4.65 7.28
N SER A 52 6.91 -5.90 7.61
CA SER A 52 6.96 -7.02 6.67
C SER A 52 6.11 -6.79 5.42
N LEU A 53 4.92 -6.19 5.56
CA LEU A 53 4.08 -5.80 4.43
C LEU A 53 4.75 -4.72 3.57
N PHE A 54 5.40 -3.72 4.18
CA PHE A 54 6.17 -2.72 3.44
C PHE A 54 7.35 -3.35 2.66
N VAL A 55 8.07 -4.30 3.27
CA VAL A 55 9.14 -5.04 2.60
C VAL A 55 8.58 -5.82 1.41
N LEU A 56 7.51 -6.58 1.64
CA LEU A 56 6.87 -7.40 0.61
C LEU A 56 6.40 -6.53 -0.57
N TYR A 57 5.75 -5.40 -0.28
CA TYR A 57 5.33 -4.43 -1.29
C TYR A 57 6.53 -3.87 -2.06
N ALA A 58 7.61 -3.48 -1.37
CA ALA A 58 8.82 -2.97 -2.01
C ALA A 58 9.45 -3.98 -2.97
N LEU A 59 9.45 -5.27 -2.60
CA LEU A 59 9.98 -6.37 -3.42
C LEU A 59 9.08 -6.73 -4.61
N THR A 60 7.76 -6.63 -4.47
CA THR A 60 6.78 -7.07 -5.47
C THR A 60 6.38 -5.93 -6.42
N PHE A 61 5.72 -4.90 -5.90
CA PHE A 61 5.14 -3.80 -6.67
C PHE A 61 6.05 -2.57 -6.73
N GLY A 62 6.95 -2.43 -5.73
CA GLY A 62 7.83 -1.28 -5.58
C GLY A 62 8.66 -0.98 -6.82
N PHE A 63 9.09 -1.98 -7.59
CA PHE A 63 9.86 -1.77 -8.82
C PHE A 63 9.09 -0.97 -9.89
N HIS A 64 7.81 -1.29 -10.12
CA HIS A 64 7.00 -0.60 -11.13
C HIS A 64 6.68 0.82 -10.70
N ASP A 65 6.35 1.02 -9.43
CA ASP A 65 6.06 2.34 -8.87
C ASP A 65 7.30 3.22 -8.84
N PHE A 66 8.46 2.64 -8.54
CA PHE A 66 9.74 3.33 -8.62
C PHE A 66 10.07 3.80 -10.04
N LYS A 67 9.82 2.97 -11.06
CA LYS A 67 9.97 3.37 -12.47
C LYS A 67 9.02 4.50 -12.85
N ARG A 68 7.79 4.50 -12.34
CA ARG A 68 6.82 5.59 -12.58
C ARG A 68 7.29 6.88 -11.93
N LEU A 69 7.75 6.81 -10.68
CA LEU A 69 8.31 7.93 -9.94
C LEU A 69 9.57 8.50 -10.60
N ASP A 70 10.50 7.64 -11.04
CA ASP A 70 11.74 8.08 -11.71
C ASP A 70 11.45 8.86 -12.99
N ARG A 71 10.49 8.39 -13.81
CA ARG A 71 10.05 9.11 -15.02
C ARG A 71 9.41 10.45 -14.69
N TRP A 72 8.55 10.50 -13.67
CA TRP A 72 7.94 11.74 -13.21
C TRP A 72 8.99 12.74 -12.70
N MET A 73 9.97 12.28 -11.91
CA MET A 73 11.05 13.13 -11.42
C MET A 73 11.93 13.66 -12.54
N ARG A 74 12.34 12.82 -13.51
CA ARG A 74 13.13 13.25 -14.68
C ARG A 74 12.42 14.32 -15.49
N LYS A 75 11.10 14.19 -15.67
CA LYS A 75 10.27 15.20 -16.32
C LYS A 75 10.21 16.50 -15.51
N LYS A 76 10.09 16.41 -14.18
CA LYS A 76 9.93 17.59 -13.31
C LYS A 76 11.19 18.47 -13.25
N ILE A 77 12.37 17.86 -13.31
CA ILE A 77 13.66 18.56 -13.24
C ILE A 77 14.19 19.01 -14.62
N ASP A 78 13.32 19.02 -15.64
CA ASP A 78 13.64 19.39 -17.02
C ASP A 78 14.83 18.60 -17.61
N ALA A 79 14.98 17.35 -17.16
CA ALA A 79 15.93 16.42 -17.73
C ALA A 79 15.28 15.66 -18.89
N ASP A 80 14.62 16.38 -19.79
CA ASP A 80 13.92 15.80 -20.95
C ASP A 80 14.87 14.99 -21.85
N ARG A 81 16.16 15.33 -21.87
CA ARG A 81 17.23 14.52 -22.48
C ARG A 81 17.43 13.12 -21.87
N LEU A 82 16.82 12.81 -20.72
CA LEU A 82 16.88 11.52 -20.02
C LEU A 82 15.61 10.67 -20.21
N LEU A 83 14.63 11.16 -20.98
CA LEU A 83 13.40 10.45 -21.32
C LEU A 83 13.44 10.03 -22.79
N THR A 84 13.03 8.80 -23.05
CA THR A 84 12.89 8.29 -24.43
C THR A 84 11.50 8.59 -24.98
N THR A 85 11.32 8.53 -26.30
CA THR A 85 9.99 8.63 -26.94
C THR A 85 9.00 7.61 -26.37
N LYS A 86 9.47 6.38 -26.11
CA LYS A 86 8.70 5.34 -25.43
C LYS A 86 8.26 5.75 -24.02
N ASP A 87 9.11 6.45 -23.26
CA ASP A 87 8.73 6.94 -21.93
C ASP A 87 7.57 7.94 -22.00
N TYR A 88 7.60 8.84 -22.98
CA TYR A 88 6.50 9.79 -23.21
C TYR A 88 5.21 9.08 -23.61
N GLU A 89 5.26 8.06 -24.47
CA GLU A 89 4.09 7.26 -24.85
C GLU A 89 3.47 6.55 -23.64
N VAL A 90 4.29 5.92 -22.79
CA VAL A 90 3.79 5.26 -21.58
C VAL A 90 3.22 6.28 -20.60
N MET A 91 3.87 7.44 -20.42
CA MET A 91 3.35 8.50 -19.56
C MET A 91 2.03 9.08 -20.09
N ALA A 92 1.87 9.20 -21.41
CA ALA A 92 0.63 9.65 -22.04
C ALA A 92 -0.50 8.65 -21.82
N ARG A 93 -0.26 7.35 -22.01
CA ARG A 93 -1.24 6.29 -21.71
C ARG A 93 -1.62 6.26 -20.22
N GLN A 94 -0.65 6.45 -19.33
CA GLN A 94 -0.90 6.55 -17.89
C GLN A 94 -1.70 7.79 -17.49
N LYS A 95 -1.74 8.83 -18.34
CA LYS A 95 -2.54 10.05 -18.12
C LYS A 95 -3.97 9.94 -18.65
N ASP A 96 -4.27 8.92 -19.44
CA ASP A 96 -5.61 8.68 -19.96
C ASP A 96 -6.58 8.43 -18.79
N PRO A 97 -7.65 9.23 -18.63
CA PRO A 97 -8.62 9.08 -17.54
C PRO A 97 -9.33 7.73 -17.56
N THR A 98 -9.47 7.12 -18.73
CA THR A 98 -10.10 5.81 -18.91
C THR A 98 -9.22 4.69 -18.35
N VAL A 99 -7.92 4.78 -18.63
CA VAL A 99 -6.89 3.85 -18.13
C VAL A 99 -6.73 4.01 -16.63
N GLN A 100 -6.65 5.25 -16.13
CA GLN A 100 -6.54 5.51 -14.69
C GLN A 100 -7.73 5.00 -13.91
N ALA A 101 -8.96 5.32 -14.32
CA ALA A 101 -10.16 4.87 -13.61
C ALA A 101 -10.26 3.34 -13.57
N LYS A 102 -9.91 2.65 -14.67
CA LYS A 102 -9.90 1.19 -14.69
C LYS A 102 -8.83 0.63 -13.77
N HIS A 103 -7.63 1.20 -13.80
CA HIS A 103 -6.53 0.78 -12.94
C HIS A 103 -6.88 0.92 -11.46
N TYR A 104 -7.30 2.12 -11.03
CA TYR A 104 -7.65 2.38 -9.63
C TYR A 104 -8.85 1.56 -9.15
N LEU A 105 -9.84 1.31 -10.02
CA LEU A 105 -10.95 0.42 -9.68
C LEU A 105 -10.48 -1.02 -9.43
N VAL A 106 -9.62 -1.56 -10.30
CA VAL A 106 -9.12 -2.94 -10.16
C VAL A 106 -8.23 -3.07 -8.93
N THR A 107 -7.34 -2.12 -8.68
CA THR A 107 -6.47 -2.13 -7.48
C THR A 107 -7.30 -2.02 -6.21
N TRP A 108 -8.28 -1.11 -6.18
CA TRP A 108 -9.20 -0.97 -5.06
C TRP A 108 -10.02 -2.25 -4.80
N MET A 109 -10.60 -2.84 -5.85
CA MET A 109 -11.33 -4.12 -5.74
C MET A 109 -10.43 -5.23 -5.21
N THR A 110 -9.15 -5.25 -5.61
CA THR A 110 -8.17 -6.22 -5.11
C THR A 110 -7.89 -5.98 -3.62
N HIS A 111 -7.68 -4.73 -3.18
CA HIS A 111 -7.49 -4.42 -1.77
C HIS A 111 -8.71 -4.77 -0.92
N VAL A 112 -9.92 -4.45 -1.39
CA VAL A 112 -11.17 -4.82 -0.72
C VAL A 112 -11.28 -6.34 -0.61
N ALA A 113 -11.04 -7.09 -1.69
CA ALA A 113 -11.14 -8.54 -1.69
C ALA A 113 -10.13 -9.19 -0.72
N VAL A 114 -8.88 -8.74 -0.75
CA VAL A 114 -7.84 -9.24 0.17
C VAL A 114 -8.18 -8.86 1.61
N PHE A 115 -8.59 -7.61 1.86
CA PHE A 115 -8.98 -7.15 3.20
C PHE A 115 -10.11 -8.00 3.77
N LEU A 116 -11.21 -8.18 3.02
CA LEU A 116 -12.33 -9.00 3.46
C LEU A 116 -11.93 -10.45 3.72
N SER A 117 -11.08 -11.03 2.86
CA SER A 117 -10.57 -12.39 3.05
C SER A 117 -9.78 -12.52 4.35
N VAL A 118 -8.94 -11.53 4.67
CA VAL A 118 -8.18 -11.48 5.93
C VAL A 118 -9.09 -11.27 7.13
N GLN A 119 -10.12 -10.42 7.02
CA GLN A 119 -11.08 -10.22 8.12
C GLN A 119 -11.85 -11.51 8.45
N VAL A 120 -12.33 -12.22 7.42
CA VAL A 120 -12.98 -13.53 7.60
C VAL A 120 -12.04 -14.52 8.30
N LEU A 121 -10.76 -14.53 7.90
CA LEU A 121 -9.75 -15.37 8.53
C LEU A 121 -9.50 -14.97 10.00
N PHE A 122 -9.38 -13.68 10.31
CA PHE A 122 -9.19 -13.20 11.69
C PHE A 122 -10.39 -13.50 12.57
N PHE A 123 -11.62 -13.28 12.09
CA PHE A 123 -12.83 -13.60 12.86
C PHE A 123 -12.95 -15.11 13.11
N GLY A 124 -12.68 -15.93 12.08
CA GLY A 124 -12.70 -17.39 12.21
C GLY A 124 -11.62 -17.92 13.18
N LEU A 125 -10.41 -17.35 13.15
CA LEU A 125 -9.35 -17.69 14.11
C LEU A 125 -9.66 -17.19 15.54
N SER A 126 -10.52 -16.18 15.68
CA SER A 126 -10.97 -15.65 16.97
C SER A 126 -12.06 -16.53 17.63
N GLY A 127 -12.46 -17.63 16.98
CA GLY A 127 -13.43 -18.58 17.53
C GLY A 127 -14.87 -18.08 17.57
N LEU A 128 -15.16 -16.95 16.92
CA LEU A 128 -16.52 -16.40 16.84
C LEU A 128 -17.41 -17.28 15.96
N ASP A 129 -18.61 -17.58 16.46
CA ASP A 129 -19.65 -18.18 15.64
C ASP A 129 -20.15 -17.19 14.58
N ILE A 130 -20.75 -17.69 13.50
CA ILE A 130 -21.31 -16.85 12.42
C ILE A 130 -22.37 -15.90 12.98
N HIS A 131 -23.16 -16.35 13.97
CA HIS A 131 -24.20 -15.54 14.58
C HIS A 131 -23.62 -14.37 15.39
N ASP A 132 -22.58 -14.61 16.19
CA ASP A 132 -21.93 -13.57 17.00
C ASP A 132 -21.13 -12.60 16.12
N SER A 133 -20.50 -13.12 15.06
CA SER A 133 -19.81 -12.30 14.05
C SER A 133 -20.75 -11.33 13.33
N ALA A 134 -22.01 -11.70 13.11
CA ALA A 134 -22.99 -10.85 12.46
C ALA A 134 -23.36 -9.62 13.30
N ASN A 135 -23.35 -9.73 14.63
CA ASN A 135 -23.61 -8.60 15.52
C ASN A 135 -22.56 -7.49 15.35
N TYR A 136 -21.29 -7.85 15.20
CA TYR A 136 -20.20 -6.91 14.94
C TYR A 136 -20.23 -6.29 13.53
N LEU A 137 -21.03 -6.82 12.60
CA LEU A 137 -21.24 -6.21 11.29
C LEU A 137 -22.35 -5.16 11.31
N THR A 138 -23.32 -5.29 12.23
CA THR A 138 -24.44 -4.34 12.36
C THR A 138 -24.21 -3.29 13.44
N ASP A 139 -23.51 -3.67 14.52
CA ASP A 139 -23.05 -2.79 15.56
C ASP A 139 -21.61 -2.38 15.29
N LEU A 140 -21.38 -1.08 15.10
CA LEU A 140 -20.09 -0.50 14.72
C LEU A 140 -19.41 0.22 15.90
N ASP A 141 -19.97 0.15 17.12
CA ASP A 141 -19.41 0.84 18.29
C ASP A 141 -18.00 0.34 18.63
N TRP A 142 -17.70 -0.92 18.33
CA TRP A 142 -16.37 -1.51 18.55
C TRP A 142 -15.25 -0.85 17.72
N LEU A 143 -15.57 -0.18 16.59
CA LEU A 143 -14.57 0.54 15.77
C LEU A 143 -13.95 1.73 16.51
N GLY A 144 -14.63 2.26 17.53
CA GLY A 144 -14.14 3.36 18.36
C GLY A 144 -13.43 2.89 19.64
N SER A 145 -13.36 1.58 19.89
CA SER A 145 -12.81 1.06 21.13
C SER A 145 -11.27 1.08 21.14
N GLU A 146 -10.68 1.47 22.26
CA GLU A 146 -9.22 1.47 22.44
C GLU A 146 -8.66 0.10 22.86
N SER A 147 -9.51 -0.79 23.37
CA SER A 147 -9.16 -2.15 23.81
C SER A 147 -9.68 -3.20 22.85
N TYR A 148 -8.86 -4.21 22.54
CA TYR A 148 -9.28 -5.34 21.70
C TYR A 148 -10.37 -6.21 22.34
N GLU A 149 -10.52 -6.20 23.67
CA GLU A 149 -11.49 -7.04 24.38
C GLU A 149 -12.95 -6.72 24.02
N ALA A 150 -13.22 -5.47 23.60
CA ALA A 150 -14.55 -5.04 23.17
C ALA A 150 -14.79 -5.24 21.66
N THR A 151 -13.88 -5.92 20.97
CA THR A 151 -13.85 -6.05 19.50
C THR A 151 -14.04 -7.51 19.09
N PRO A 152 -14.35 -7.78 17.80
CA PRO A 152 -14.43 -9.16 17.31
C PRO A 152 -13.08 -9.88 17.19
N TYR A 153 -11.98 -9.31 17.68
CA TYR A 153 -10.64 -9.88 17.55
C TYR A 153 -10.16 -10.49 18.87
N ASP A 154 -9.63 -11.70 18.81
CA ASP A 154 -9.15 -12.45 19.98
C ASP A 154 -7.81 -11.95 20.55
N ASN A 155 -7.11 -11.06 19.84
CA ASN A 155 -5.88 -10.46 20.35
C ASN A 155 -5.63 -9.04 19.80
N GLN A 156 -4.78 -8.33 20.54
CA GLN A 156 -4.38 -6.96 20.21
C GLN A 156 -3.74 -6.84 18.81
N THR A 157 -3.03 -7.88 18.34
CA THR A 157 -2.36 -7.86 17.04
C THR A 157 -3.37 -7.88 15.89
N PHE A 158 -4.36 -8.76 15.92
CA PHE A 158 -5.42 -8.82 14.90
C PHE A 158 -6.22 -7.52 14.88
N HIS A 159 -6.60 -7.01 16.06
CA HIS A 159 -7.27 -5.72 16.17
C HIS A 159 -6.45 -4.59 15.56
N SER A 160 -5.19 -4.43 15.97
CA SER A 160 -4.32 -3.35 15.51
C SER A 160 -4.09 -3.40 14.00
N VAL A 161 -3.82 -4.58 13.45
CA VAL A 161 -3.60 -4.77 12.00
C VAL A 161 -4.87 -4.43 11.23
N SER A 162 -6.03 -4.91 11.68
CA SER A 162 -7.30 -4.64 11.03
C SER A 162 -7.68 -3.17 11.06
N MET A 163 -7.47 -2.47 12.19
CA MET A 163 -7.78 -1.04 12.29
C MET A 163 -6.88 -0.19 11.38
N ILE A 164 -5.57 -0.45 11.38
CA ILE A 164 -4.62 0.26 10.52
C ILE A 164 -4.93 0.00 9.05
N TRP A 165 -5.19 -1.26 8.67
CA TRP A 165 -5.51 -1.59 7.29
C TRP A 165 -6.89 -1.03 6.88
N GLY A 166 -7.85 -0.99 7.79
CA GLY A 166 -9.15 -0.34 7.59
C GLY A 166 -8.99 1.14 7.22
N ILE A 167 -8.15 1.89 7.94
CA ILE A 167 -7.83 3.29 7.61
C ILE A 167 -7.22 3.40 6.22
N ILE A 168 -6.26 2.53 5.88
CA ILE A 168 -5.63 2.49 4.55
C ILE A 168 -6.69 2.23 3.47
N LEU A 169 -7.63 1.31 3.70
CA LEU A 169 -8.71 0.99 2.77
C LEU A 169 -9.66 2.17 2.55
N VAL A 170 -9.98 2.93 3.60
CA VAL A 170 -10.78 4.16 3.49
C VAL A 170 -10.07 5.18 2.61
N VAL A 171 -8.79 5.43 2.84
CA VAL A 171 -7.98 6.33 2.02
C VAL A 171 -7.94 5.87 0.56
N ASP A 172 -7.69 4.58 0.31
CA ASP A 172 -7.66 4.01 -1.03
C ASP A 172 -9.02 4.11 -1.75
N THR A 173 -10.11 3.96 -1.00
CA THR A 173 -11.48 4.13 -1.50
C THR A 173 -11.72 5.57 -1.95
N ILE A 174 -11.35 6.56 -1.14
CA ILE A 174 -11.49 7.99 -1.48
C ILE A 174 -10.68 8.34 -2.73
N VAL A 175 -9.42 7.89 -2.79
CA VAL A 175 -8.54 8.12 -3.95
C VAL A 175 -9.12 7.48 -5.20
N SER A 176 -9.51 6.20 -5.12
CA SER A 176 -10.05 5.45 -6.26
C SER A 176 -11.38 6.03 -6.76
N ALA A 177 -12.27 6.40 -5.84
CA ALA A 177 -13.52 7.09 -6.15
C ALA A 177 -13.26 8.39 -6.92
N THR A 178 -12.29 9.20 -6.50
CA THR A 178 -11.94 10.46 -7.17
C THR A 178 -11.63 10.24 -8.65
N TYR A 179 -10.80 9.24 -8.98
CA TYR A 179 -10.45 8.93 -10.37
C TYR A 179 -11.63 8.35 -11.18
N VAL A 180 -12.47 7.54 -10.55
CA VAL A 180 -13.66 6.94 -11.20
C VAL A 180 -14.71 8.02 -11.50
N PHE A 181 -14.99 8.93 -10.57
CA PHE A 181 -15.95 10.02 -10.77
C PHE A 181 -15.45 11.06 -11.79
N GLN A 182 -14.17 11.44 -11.74
CA GLN A 182 -13.58 12.36 -12.74
C GLN A 182 -13.71 11.84 -14.17
N LYS A 183 -13.61 10.52 -14.40
CA LYS A 183 -13.87 9.92 -15.72
C LYS A 183 -15.32 10.14 -16.17
N LYS A 184 -16.29 9.96 -15.26
CA LYS A 184 -17.73 10.12 -15.56
C LYS A 184 -18.05 11.53 -16.05
N ASP A 185 -17.44 12.54 -15.44
CA ASP A 185 -17.66 13.95 -15.82
C ASP A 185 -17.04 14.29 -17.17
N LYS A 186 -15.83 13.78 -17.48
CA LYS A 186 -15.21 13.99 -18.79
C LYS A 186 -15.99 13.32 -19.92
N LYS A 187 -16.56 12.13 -19.68
CA LYS A 187 -17.42 11.45 -20.65
C LYS A 187 -18.71 12.23 -20.93
N LYS A 188 -19.30 12.88 -19.92
CA LYS A 188 -20.50 13.72 -20.06
C LYS A 188 -20.26 15.03 -20.81
N ARG A 189 -19.04 15.57 -20.79
CA ARG A 189 -18.68 16.85 -21.46
C ARG A 189 -18.23 16.69 -22.92
N GLY A 190 -17.95 15.47 -23.35
CA GLY A 190 -17.52 15.14 -24.72
C GLY A 190 -18.56 14.34 -25.52
N ALA A 191 -19.78 14.22 -25.00
CA ALA A 191 -20.97 13.70 -25.66
C ALA A 191 -21.98 14.84 -25.79
#